data_AF-A0A7S4RGD4-F1
#
_entry.id   AF-A0A7S4RGD4-F1
#
_cell.length_a   1.000
_cell.length_b   1.000
_cell.length_c   1.000
_cell.angle_alpha   90.00
_cell.angle_beta   90.00
_cell.angle_gamma   90.00
#
_symmetry.space_group_name_H-M   'P 1'
#
loop_
_entity.id
_entity.type
_entity.pdbx_description
1 polymer ?
#
loop_
_entity_poly.entity_id
_entity_poly.type
_entity_poly.pdbx_seq_one_letter_code
_entity_poly.pdbx_strand_id
1 'polypeptide(L)'
;RAKRERINALLMNAFAEDTALNMLSAAKDNSEDMEGDSDIDDEIVKRVAFSMTDSDNNTPKKRRSSFEVFRRFSPSNRMTSVKSGMEARKSASVNPRFHVHSPLLAPVKSIMVKRQVGICSEEMPSPKPNKDVPKVSFAHTEVREYEQILGDNPSTRDGPPVSIGWAYDAEQAFIVTVDCYERTIRRHRTKQRNVSSWITADVIPRHRREDILLKAGYTQSQIAAAVRRNRKAHHQRRQTVVNLKASKMEEIVEGFFGRNMKRFSWMHRKNKTGDNV
;
A
#
# COMPACT_ATOMS: atom_id res chain seq x y z
N ARG A 1 -16.70 29.14 -39.95
CA ARG A 1 -16.63 29.41 -38.49
C ARG A 1 -17.51 28.46 -37.70
N ALA A 2 -18.84 28.47 -37.88
CA ALA A 2 -19.78 27.55 -37.22
C ALA A 2 -19.40 26.05 -37.34
N LYS A 3 -18.96 25.60 -38.52
CA LYS A 3 -18.52 24.20 -38.73
C LYS A 3 -17.30 23.82 -37.88
N ARG A 4 -16.37 24.77 -37.65
CA ARG A 4 -15.17 24.56 -36.82
C ARG A 4 -15.51 24.57 -35.33
N GLU A 5 -16.43 25.43 -34.91
CA GLU A 5 -16.94 25.47 -33.54
C GLU A 5 -17.69 24.17 -33.18
N ARG A 6 -18.48 23.63 -34.13
CA ARG A 6 -19.18 22.35 -33.94
C ARG A 6 -18.23 21.16 -33.81
N ILE A 7 -17.15 21.13 -34.59
CA ILE A 7 -16.11 20.09 -34.49
C ILE A 7 -15.37 20.17 -33.15
N ASN A 8 -15.01 21.38 -32.70
CA ASN A 8 -14.35 21.55 -31.40
C ASN A 8 -15.26 21.15 -30.23
N ALA A 9 -16.56 21.45 -30.29
CA ALA A 9 -17.51 21.03 -29.25
C ALA A 9 -17.65 19.51 -29.17
N LEU A 10 -17.68 18.81 -30.32
CA LEU A 10 -17.72 17.35 -30.36
C LEU A 10 -16.43 16.72 -29.81
N LEU A 11 -15.27 17.30 -30.12
CA LEU A 11 -14.00 16.85 -29.55
C LEU A 11 -13.93 17.02 -28.03
N MET A 12 -14.47 18.12 -27.49
CA MET A 12 -14.52 18.34 -26.05
C MET A 12 -15.46 17.35 -25.33
N ASN A 13 -16.61 17.05 -25.92
CA ASN A 13 -17.53 16.06 -25.36
C ASN A 13 -16.93 14.65 -25.37
N ALA A 14 -16.28 14.26 -26.46
CA ALA A 14 -15.59 12.97 -26.56
C ALA A 14 -14.47 12.83 -25.51
N PHE A 15 -13.68 13.89 -25.30
CA PHE A 15 -12.64 13.90 -24.26
C PHE A 15 -13.22 13.82 -22.84
N ALA A 16 -14.35 14.49 -22.59
CA ALA A 16 -15.00 14.45 -21.27
C ALA A 16 -15.56 13.05 -20.96
N GLU A 17 -16.14 12.38 -21.95
CA GLU A 17 -16.67 11.02 -21.81
C GLU A 17 -15.57 9.98 -21.52
N ASP A 18 -14.45 10.03 -22.26
CA ASP A 18 -13.31 9.14 -22.02
C ASP A 18 -12.66 9.36 -20.64
N THR A 19 -12.63 10.60 -20.17
CA THR A 19 -12.08 10.93 -18.85
C THR A 19 -13.00 10.44 -17.73
N ALA A 20 -14.31 10.60 -17.89
CA ALA A 20 -15.30 10.10 -16.93
C ALA A 20 -15.30 8.57 -16.84
N LEU A 21 -15.17 7.87 -17.96
CA LEU A 21 -15.05 6.40 -17.99
C LEU A 21 -13.78 5.90 -17.30
N ASN A 22 -12.64 6.56 -17.53
CA ASN A 22 -11.39 6.20 -16.84
C ASN A 22 -11.48 6.45 -15.32
N MET A 23 -12.13 7.53 -14.88
CA MET A 23 -12.37 7.78 -13.47
C MET A 23 -13.32 6.75 -12.84
N LEU A 24 -14.39 6.35 -13.54
CA LEU A 24 -15.31 5.31 -13.06
C LEU A 24 -14.63 3.94 -12.97
N SER A 25 -13.80 3.58 -13.95
CA SER A 25 -13.03 2.33 -13.93
C SER A 25 -12.04 2.32 -12.76
N ALA A 26 -11.31 3.41 -12.55
CA ALA A 26 -10.38 3.54 -11.42
C ALA A 26 -11.10 3.51 -10.06
N ALA A 27 -12.33 4.01 -9.97
CA ALA A 27 -13.14 3.94 -8.75
C ALA A 27 -13.65 2.51 -8.46
N LYS A 28 -14.00 1.75 -9.49
CA LYS A 28 -14.50 0.37 -9.37
C LYS A 28 -13.40 -0.60 -8.93
N ASP A 29 -12.17 -0.41 -9.43
CA ASP A 29 -11.00 -1.17 -8.99
C ASP A 29 -10.61 -0.88 -7.53
N ASN A 30 -11.06 0.25 -6.95
CA ASN A 30 -10.80 0.61 -5.55
C ASN A 30 -11.84 0.03 -4.58
N SER A 31 -13.02 -0.37 -5.05
CA SER A 31 -14.07 -0.94 -4.20
C SER A 31 -13.98 -2.46 -4.04
N GLU A 32 -13.44 -3.18 -5.02
CA GLU A 32 -13.44 -4.65 -5.00
C GLU A 32 -12.34 -5.26 -4.08
N ASP A 33 -11.31 -4.50 -3.72
CA ASP A 33 -10.23 -4.95 -2.82
C ASP A 33 -10.51 -4.70 -1.32
N MET A 34 -11.68 -4.15 -0.96
CA MET A 34 -12.10 -3.91 0.43
C MET A 34 -13.21 -4.88 0.92
N GLU A 35 -13.69 -5.82 0.10
CA GLU A 35 -14.76 -6.78 0.47
C GLU A 35 -14.26 -8.20 0.78
N GLY A 36 -12.99 -8.39 1.13
CA GLY A 36 -12.43 -9.71 1.41
C GLY A 36 -11.64 -9.79 2.72
N ASP A 37 -12.30 -9.62 3.86
CA ASP A 37 -11.81 -10.11 5.19
C ASP A 37 -12.90 -9.96 6.28
N SER A 38 -14.18 -10.18 5.93
CA SER A 38 -15.24 -10.39 6.93
C SER A 38 -15.50 -11.89 7.10
N ASP A 39 -14.58 -12.58 7.80
CA ASP A 39 -14.87 -13.86 8.47
C ASP A 39 -15.77 -13.62 9.70
N ILE A 40 -16.89 -12.92 9.50
CA ILE A 40 -17.93 -12.69 10.50
C ILE A 40 -19.28 -12.99 9.84
N ASP A 41 -19.82 -14.16 10.20
CA ASP A 41 -21.22 -14.58 10.13
C ASP A 41 -21.83 -15.03 8.78
N ASP A 42 -21.27 -16.10 8.25
CA ASP A 42 -21.89 -17.00 7.25
C ASP A 42 -23.20 -17.69 7.75
N GLU A 43 -23.63 -17.41 8.99
CA GLU A 43 -24.84 -17.95 9.62
C GLU A 43 -26.07 -17.02 9.47
N ILE A 44 -25.88 -15.72 9.20
CA ILE A 44 -26.99 -14.76 9.04
C ILE A 44 -27.58 -14.81 7.61
N VAL A 45 -26.74 -15.00 6.60
CA VAL A 45 -27.18 -15.06 5.19
C VAL A 45 -27.95 -16.38 4.90
N LYS A 46 -27.59 -17.48 5.57
CA LYS A 46 -28.32 -18.76 5.45
C LYS A 46 -29.75 -18.73 6.03
N ARG A 47 -30.04 -17.81 6.96
CA ARG A 47 -31.41 -17.65 7.51
C ARG A 47 -32.36 -16.84 6.62
N VAL A 48 -31.85 -16.07 5.66
CA VAL A 48 -32.68 -15.28 4.73
C VAL A 48 -32.95 -16.02 3.41
N ALA A 49 -32.12 -17.00 3.04
CA ALA A 49 -32.24 -17.72 1.77
C ALA A 49 -33.21 -18.94 1.78
N PHE A 50 -33.90 -19.24 2.89
CA PHE A 50 -34.77 -20.42 3.00
C PHE A 50 -36.29 -20.15 2.81
N SER A 51 -36.70 -19.05 2.15
CA SER A 51 -38.15 -18.81 1.91
C SER A 51 -38.58 -18.69 0.45
N MET A 52 -37.74 -19.02 -0.53
CA MET A 52 -38.10 -18.91 -1.94
C MET A 52 -37.67 -20.11 -2.78
N THR A 53 -38.18 -21.30 -2.50
CA THR A 53 -38.40 -22.32 -3.55
C THR A 53 -39.52 -23.26 -3.13
N ASP A 54 -40.74 -22.97 -3.56
CA ASP A 54 -41.77 -23.98 -3.82
C ASP A 54 -42.74 -23.39 -4.83
N SER A 55 -42.71 -23.88 -6.08
CA SER A 55 -43.90 -24.33 -6.82
C SER A 55 -43.60 -24.51 -8.31
N ASP A 56 -43.76 -25.76 -8.72
CA ASP A 56 -43.62 -26.34 -10.05
C ASP A 56 -44.62 -25.82 -11.11
N ASN A 57 -44.18 -25.94 -12.37
CA ASN A 57 -44.91 -26.40 -13.56
C ASN A 57 -46.42 -26.10 -13.70
N ASN A 58 -46.79 -25.23 -14.65
CA ASN A 58 -47.78 -25.58 -15.69
C ASN A 58 -47.89 -24.55 -16.83
N THR A 59 -47.90 -25.02 -18.07
CA THR A 59 -48.56 -24.37 -19.22
C THR A 59 -49.58 -25.39 -19.78
N PRO A 60 -50.53 -25.07 -20.69
CA PRO A 60 -51.10 -23.79 -21.15
C PRO A 60 -52.66 -23.80 -21.17
N LYS A 61 -53.34 -22.66 -21.42
CA LYS A 61 -54.59 -22.59 -22.24
C LYS A 61 -55.17 -21.17 -22.43
N LYS A 62 -55.97 -21.10 -23.50
CA LYS A 62 -56.55 -19.98 -24.26
C LYS A 62 -57.67 -19.18 -23.55
N ARG A 63 -57.78 -17.90 -23.98
CA ARG A 63 -58.98 -17.06 -24.26
C ARG A 63 -60.09 -16.96 -23.19
N ARG A 64 -60.34 -15.72 -22.72
CA ARG A 64 -61.61 -14.93 -22.75
C ARG A 64 -61.52 -13.79 -21.73
N SER A 65 -61.62 -12.54 -22.19
CA SER A 65 -62.80 -11.66 -22.18
C SER A 65 -63.11 -11.02 -20.81
N SER A 66 -63.11 -9.69 -20.81
CA SER A 66 -63.97 -8.77 -20.05
C SER A 66 -64.19 -9.07 -18.56
N PHE A 67 -63.64 -8.22 -17.69
CA PHE A 67 -64.43 -7.27 -16.88
C PHE A 67 -63.49 -6.34 -16.09
N GLU A 68 -63.92 -5.10 -15.94
CA GLU A 68 -63.34 -4.11 -15.02
C GLU A 68 -63.33 -4.61 -13.57
N VAL A 69 -62.44 -4.04 -12.74
CA VAL A 69 -62.82 -3.30 -11.51
C VAL A 69 -61.55 -2.86 -10.77
N PHE A 70 -61.33 -1.55 -10.85
CA PHE A 70 -60.86 -0.64 -9.79
C PHE A 70 -60.64 -1.27 -8.39
N ARG A 71 -59.41 -1.22 -7.86
CA ARG A 71 -59.16 -0.69 -6.50
C ARG A 71 -57.81 0.00 -6.41
N ARG A 72 -57.89 1.22 -5.89
CA ARG A 72 -56.85 2.18 -5.57
C ARG A 72 -55.96 1.65 -4.44
N PHE A 73 -54.65 1.85 -4.55
CA PHE A 73 -53.80 2.01 -3.36
C PHE A 73 -52.93 3.25 -3.53
N SER A 74 -53.23 4.25 -2.71
CA SER A 74 -52.49 5.49 -2.52
C SER A 74 -51.17 5.21 -1.81
N PRO A 75 -50.04 5.85 -2.18
CA PRO A 75 -48.93 6.02 -1.26
C PRO A 75 -49.17 7.28 -0.42
N SER A 76 -49.49 7.09 0.86
CA SER A 76 -49.53 8.18 1.84
C SER A 76 -48.11 8.50 2.32
N ASN A 77 -47.76 9.77 2.16
CA ASN A 77 -46.70 10.48 2.89
C ASN A 77 -46.62 10.09 4.36
N ARG A 78 -45.38 9.96 4.89
CA ARG A 78 -45.04 10.51 6.21
C ARG A 78 -43.54 10.78 6.31
N MET A 79 -43.17 12.01 5.97
CA MET A 79 -41.98 12.66 6.53
C MET A 79 -42.18 12.83 8.04
N THR A 80 -41.22 12.38 8.85
CA THR A 80 -40.99 12.94 10.19
C THR A 80 -39.56 13.44 10.25
N SER A 81 -39.43 14.75 10.06
CA SER A 81 -38.30 15.56 10.48
C SER A 81 -38.18 15.46 12.00
N VAL A 82 -37.20 14.72 12.50
CA VAL A 82 -36.75 14.85 13.89
C VAL A 82 -35.53 15.75 13.90
N LYS A 83 -35.79 17.04 14.18
CA LYS A 83 -34.78 17.99 14.62
C LYS A 83 -34.46 17.69 16.09
N SER A 84 -33.32 17.07 16.36
CA SER A 84 -32.62 17.16 17.63
C SER A 84 -31.19 17.59 17.28
N GLY A 85 -30.76 18.81 17.54
CA GLY A 85 -30.79 19.41 18.87
C GLY A 85 -29.74 18.74 19.76
N MET A 86 -28.51 18.55 19.27
CA MET A 86 -27.38 18.13 20.11
C MET A 86 -26.45 19.32 20.33
N GLU A 87 -26.58 19.87 21.52
CA GLU A 87 -25.72 20.90 22.09
C GLU A 87 -24.26 20.43 22.12
N ALA A 88 -23.39 21.39 21.83
CA ALA A 88 -21.95 21.28 21.97
C ALA A 88 -21.56 21.03 23.44
N ARG A 89 -21.44 19.76 23.84
CA ARG A 89 -20.69 19.40 25.03
C ARG A 89 -19.19 19.46 24.71
N LYS A 90 -18.58 20.60 25.07
CA LYS A 90 -17.15 20.74 25.27
C LYS A 90 -16.72 19.79 26.41
N SER A 91 -16.52 18.51 26.10
CA SER A 91 -15.82 17.60 27.01
C SER A 91 -14.34 17.92 26.93
N ALA A 92 -13.84 18.55 27.98
CA ALA A 92 -12.41 18.73 28.23
C ALA A 92 -11.70 17.39 28.04
N SER A 93 -10.75 17.37 27.10
CA SER A 93 -9.78 16.32 26.87
C SER A 93 -8.90 16.16 28.12
N VAL A 94 -9.37 15.37 29.08
CA VAL A 94 -8.51 14.81 30.12
C VAL A 94 -7.74 13.68 29.45
N ASN A 95 -6.52 13.99 28.99
CA ASN A 95 -5.57 12.96 28.58
C ASN A 95 -5.33 12.03 29.78
N PRO A 96 -5.65 10.72 29.71
CA PRO A 96 -5.16 9.78 30.70
C PRO A 96 -3.64 9.75 30.54
N ARG A 97 -2.96 10.41 31.47
CA ARG A 97 -1.52 10.41 31.61
C ARG A 97 -1.14 8.98 32.01
N PHE A 98 -0.93 8.12 31.03
CA PHE A 98 -0.33 6.81 31.24
C PHE A 98 1.04 7.05 31.88
N HIS A 99 1.11 6.88 33.20
CA HIS A 99 2.36 6.71 33.91
C HIS A 99 2.93 5.36 33.45
N VAL A 100 3.70 5.43 32.37
CA VAL A 100 4.66 4.39 32.03
C VAL A 100 5.65 4.41 33.18
N HIS A 101 5.42 3.57 34.18
CA HIS A 101 6.46 3.21 35.13
C HIS A 101 7.56 2.54 34.30
N SER A 102 8.54 3.33 33.87
CA SER A 102 9.84 2.79 33.49
C SER A 102 10.38 2.07 34.72
N PRO A 103 10.49 0.73 34.72
CA PRO A 103 11.23 0.06 35.77
C PRO A 103 12.67 0.58 35.65
N LEU A 104 13.13 1.25 36.70
CA LEU A 104 14.53 1.58 36.90
C LEU A 104 15.29 0.26 36.89
N LEU A 105 15.79 -0.09 35.71
CA LEU A 105 16.72 -1.20 35.52
C LEU A 105 17.93 -0.91 36.41
N ALA A 106 18.09 -1.72 37.44
CA ALA A 106 19.29 -1.72 38.26
C ALA A 106 20.53 -1.82 37.36
N PRO A 107 21.66 -1.20 37.72
CA PRO A 107 22.89 -1.31 36.96
C PRO A 107 23.29 -2.78 36.88
N VAL A 108 23.13 -3.36 35.69
CA VAL A 108 23.55 -4.73 35.40
C VAL A 108 25.06 -4.74 35.57
N LYS A 109 25.54 -5.55 36.51
CA LYS A 109 26.96 -5.77 36.76
C LYS A 109 27.60 -6.15 35.42
N SER A 110 28.51 -5.31 34.92
CA SER A 110 29.24 -5.56 33.68
C SER A 110 30.08 -6.84 33.84
N ILE A 111 29.53 -7.95 33.39
CA ILE A 111 30.30 -9.19 33.23
C ILE A 111 31.26 -8.90 32.08
N MET A 112 32.55 -8.77 32.39
CA MET A 112 33.61 -8.74 31.38
C MET A 112 33.64 -10.10 30.67
N VAL A 113 32.83 -10.25 29.63
CA VAL A 113 32.92 -11.41 28.74
C VAL A 113 34.21 -11.26 27.94
N LYS A 114 35.13 -12.21 28.14
CA LYS A 114 36.34 -12.33 27.32
C LYS A 114 35.92 -12.59 25.88
N ARG A 115 36.02 -11.54 25.06
CA ARG A 115 35.74 -11.56 23.62
C ARG A 115 36.57 -12.66 22.96
N GLN A 116 35.94 -13.76 22.55
CA GLN A 116 36.63 -14.84 21.87
C GLN A 116 37.00 -14.37 20.46
N VAL A 117 38.30 -14.24 20.21
CA VAL A 117 38.84 -14.02 18.87
C VAL A 117 38.80 -15.36 18.17
N GLY A 118 38.01 -15.49 17.10
CA GLY A 118 38.07 -16.66 16.23
C GLY A 118 39.39 -16.64 15.48
N ILE A 119 40.41 -17.33 15.99
CA ILE A 119 41.74 -17.36 15.37
C ILE A 119 41.73 -18.37 14.23
N CYS A 120 41.66 -17.88 12.99
CA CYS A 120 42.07 -18.62 11.80
C CYS A 120 43.60 -18.67 11.75
N SER A 121 44.22 -19.64 12.41
CA SER A 121 45.68 -19.82 12.41
C SER A 121 46.15 -20.49 11.11
N GLU A 122 46.23 -19.74 10.02
CA GLU A 122 47.05 -20.15 8.87
C GLU A 122 47.88 -18.96 8.40
N GLU A 123 49.19 -19.04 8.65
CA GLU A 123 50.16 -18.09 8.12
C GLU A 123 50.26 -18.26 6.60
N MET A 124 49.72 -17.29 5.87
CA MET A 124 49.89 -17.22 4.42
C MET A 124 51.13 -16.38 4.08
N PRO A 125 51.97 -16.83 3.15
CA PRO A 125 53.16 -16.08 2.74
C PRO A 125 52.76 -14.76 2.09
N SER A 126 53.23 -13.64 2.66
CA SER A 126 52.90 -12.31 2.18
C SER A 126 53.67 -11.96 0.89
N PRO A 127 53.01 -11.40 -0.14
CA PRO A 127 53.67 -10.97 -1.37
C PRO A 127 54.55 -9.75 -1.12
N LYS A 128 55.74 -9.72 -1.75
CA LYS A 128 56.72 -8.62 -1.62
C LYS A 128 56.08 -7.27 -2.00
N PRO A 129 56.18 -6.23 -1.15
CA PRO A 129 55.52 -4.95 -1.42
C PRO A 129 56.20 -4.20 -2.58
N ASN A 130 55.43 -3.88 -3.63
CA ASN A 130 55.79 -2.85 -4.61
C ASN A 130 55.75 -1.47 -3.94
N LYS A 131 56.84 -0.70 -4.05
CA LYS A 131 57.14 0.46 -3.18
C LYS A 131 56.38 1.76 -3.47
N ASP A 132 55.59 1.87 -4.54
CA ASP A 132 55.29 3.21 -5.08
C ASP A 132 53.81 3.63 -5.08
N VAL A 133 52.92 2.92 -4.38
CA VAL A 133 51.51 3.35 -4.22
C VAL A 133 51.07 3.17 -2.77
N PRO A 134 50.53 4.22 -2.10
CA PRO A 134 49.92 4.06 -0.78
C PRO A 134 48.75 3.08 -0.89
N LYS A 135 48.81 1.99 -0.11
CA LYS A 135 47.77 0.97 -0.07
C LYS A 135 47.00 1.06 1.24
N VAL A 136 45.68 1.16 1.14
CA VAL A 136 44.77 0.98 2.27
C VAL A 136 44.46 -0.52 2.38
N SER A 137 44.63 -1.08 3.57
CA SER A 137 44.26 -2.47 3.86
C SER A 137 43.48 -2.55 5.16
N PHE A 138 42.57 -3.52 5.24
CA PHE A 138 41.76 -3.79 6.41
C PHE A 138 42.20 -5.13 6.99
N ALA A 139 42.53 -5.15 8.29
CA ALA A 139 42.99 -6.37 8.94
C ALA A 139 41.82 -7.21 9.48
N HIS A 140 40.82 -6.55 10.09
CA HIS A 140 39.75 -7.21 10.82
C HIS A 140 38.39 -6.60 10.49
N THR A 141 37.37 -7.44 10.58
CA THR A 141 35.96 -7.07 10.47
C THR A 141 35.20 -7.61 11.67
N GLU A 142 34.29 -6.81 12.20
CA GLU A 142 33.36 -7.22 13.24
C GLU A 142 32.05 -7.68 12.60
N VAL A 143 31.61 -8.90 12.91
CA VAL A 143 30.33 -9.45 12.47
C VAL A 143 29.34 -9.29 13.61
N ARG A 144 28.16 -8.73 13.31
CA ARG A 144 27.09 -8.46 14.27
C ARG A 144 25.80 -9.14 13.83
N GLU A 145 25.10 -9.75 14.79
CA GLU A 145 23.78 -10.32 14.58
C GLU A 145 22.72 -9.35 15.11
N TYR A 146 21.88 -8.86 14.21
CA TYR A 146 20.82 -7.91 14.51
C TYR A 146 19.48 -8.61 14.65
N GLU A 147 18.60 -8.03 15.45
CA GLU A 147 17.24 -8.52 15.60
C GLU A 147 16.44 -8.44 14.28
N GLN A 148 15.51 -9.37 14.11
CA GLN A 148 14.59 -9.39 12.98
C GLN A 148 13.28 -8.73 13.42
N ILE A 149 12.92 -7.63 12.76
CA ILE A 149 11.76 -6.82 13.12
C ILE A 149 10.72 -6.78 12.00
N LEU A 150 9.49 -6.46 12.37
CA LEU A 150 8.42 -6.19 11.43
C LEU A 150 8.71 -4.86 10.69
N GLY A 151 8.94 -4.96 9.38
CA GLY A 151 9.32 -3.82 8.56
C GLY A 151 8.15 -2.93 8.13
N ASP A 152 8.49 -1.88 7.40
CA ASP A 152 7.57 -0.99 6.69
C ASP A 152 7.88 -0.92 5.18
N ASN A 153 8.82 -1.76 4.70
CA ASN A 153 9.31 -1.72 3.33
C ASN A 153 8.19 -2.06 2.32
N PRO A 154 7.78 -1.09 1.47
CA PRO A 154 6.75 -1.29 0.46
C PRO A 154 7.24 -2.04 -0.78
N SER A 155 8.41 -2.67 -0.76
CA SER A 155 8.95 -3.43 -1.90
C SER A 155 8.57 -4.91 -1.86
N THR A 156 7.93 -5.38 -0.79
CA THR A 156 7.46 -6.77 -0.71
C THR A 156 6.18 -6.95 -1.53
N ARG A 157 6.17 -7.93 -2.43
CA ARG A 157 5.03 -8.24 -3.31
C ARG A 157 3.83 -8.81 -2.54
N ASP A 158 4.08 -9.72 -1.60
CA ASP A 158 3.05 -10.34 -0.75
C ASP A 158 3.62 -10.62 0.64
N GLY A 159 2.76 -10.84 1.64
CA GLY A 159 3.14 -11.17 3.01
C GLY A 159 3.79 -10.02 3.79
N PRO A 160 4.18 -10.27 5.05
CA PRO A 160 4.71 -9.23 5.91
C PRO A 160 6.12 -8.80 5.48
N PRO A 161 6.44 -7.50 5.51
CA PRO A 161 7.81 -7.02 5.36
C PRO A 161 8.65 -7.43 6.58
N VAL A 162 9.84 -7.96 6.31
CA VAL A 162 10.86 -8.25 7.33
C VAL A 162 11.97 -7.22 7.18
N SER A 163 12.38 -6.63 8.29
CA SER A 163 13.48 -5.67 8.37
C SER A 163 14.45 -6.09 9.47
N ILE A 164 15.60 -5.42 9.48
CA ILE A 164 16.63 -5.60 10.51
C ILE A 164 16.52 -4.42 11.47
N GLY A 165 16.49 -4.69 12.77
CA GLY A 165 16.49 -3.67 13.81
C GLY A 165 17.88 -3.09 14.04
N TRP A 166 17.96 -2.08 14.92
CA TRP A 166 19.24 -1.49 15.31
C TRP A 166 19.87 -2.17 16.53
N ALA A 167 19.09 -2.94 17.28
CA ALA A 167 19.61 -3.73 18.38
C ALA A 167 20.38 -4.93 17.85
N TYR A 168 21.56 -5.16 18.42
CA TYR A 168 22.37 -6.35 18.21
C TYR A 168 22.89 -6.84 19.56
N ASP A 169 23.14 -8.13 19.65
CA ASP A 169 23.75 -8.71 20.83
C ASP A 169 25.28 -8.52 20.76
N ALA A 170 25.82 -7.66 21.63
CA ALA A 170 27.25 -7.39 21.69
C ALA A 170 28.05 -8.61 22.18
N GLU A 171 27.43 -9.54 22.89
CA GLU A 171 28.07 -10.78 23.36
C GLU A 171 28.24 -11.78 22.20
N GLN A 172 27.34 -11.73 21.22
CA GLN A 172 27.40 -12.57 20.01
C GLN A 172 28.26 -11.94 18.90
N ALA A 173 28.62 -10.66 19.02
CA ALA A 173 29.47 -9.98 18.05
C ALA A 173 30.92 -10.52 18.11
N PHE A 174 31.43 -11.00 16.98
CA PHE A 174 32.78 -11.56 16.88
C PHE A 174 33.64 -10.84 15.85
N ILE A 175 34.95 -10.85 16.08
CA ILE A 175 35.95 -10.27 15.19
C ILE A 175 36.59 -11.38 14.38
N VAL A 176 36.64 -11.20 13.07
CA VAL A 176 37.27 -12.13 12.12
C VAL A 176 38.21 -11.34 11.20
N THR A 177 39.29 -11.95 10.73
CA THR A 177 40.15 -11.31 9.72
C THR A 177 39.41 -11.22 8.39
N VAL A 178 39.67 -10.14 7.64
CA VAL A 178 39.02 -9.91 6.34
C VAL A 178 39.22 -11.10 5.40
N ASP A 179 40.44 -11.65 5.36
CA ASP A 179 40.76 -12.80 4.53
C ASP A 179 39.95 -14.05 4.89
N CYS A 180 39.71 -14.30 6.19
CA CYS A 180 38.89 -15.44 6.61
C CYS A 180 37.41 -15.24 6.30
N TYR A 181 36.89 -14.02 6.48
CA TYR A 181 35.53 -13.68 6.10
C TYR A 181 35.29 -13.87 4.60
N GLU A 182 36.17 -13.30 3.76
CA GLU A 182 36.07 -13.41 2.30
C GLU A 182 36.19 -14.86 1.81
N ARG A 183 37.09 -15.66 2.39
CA ARG A 183 37.27 -17.07 2.03
C ARG A 183 36.01 -17.88 2.32
N THR A 184 35.37 -17.63 3.46
CA THR A 184 34.13 -18.29 3.86
C THR A 184 33.00 -17.94 2.89
N ILE A 185 32.79 -16.65 2.60
CA ILE A 185 31.74 -16.20 1.68
C ILE A 185 31.98 -16.67 0.24
N ARG A 186 33.23 -16.63 -0.24
CA ARG A 186 33.57 -17.08 -1.60
C ARG A 186 33.23 -18.55 -1.82
N ARG A 187 33.43 -19.41 -0.80
CA ARG A 187 33.05 -20.85 -0.87
C ARG A 187 31.53 -21.04 -1.02
N HIS A 188 30.74 -20.22 -0.33
CA HIS A 188 29.28 -20.26 -0.46
C HIS A 188 28.80 -19.70 -1.82
N ARG A 189 29.41 -18.61 -2.31
CA ARG A 189 29.02 -18.00 -3.59
C ARG A 189 29.39 -18.84 -4.81
N THR A 190 30.53 -19.52 -4.79
CA THR A 190 31.02 -20.30 -5.94
C THR A 190 30.19 -21.56 -6.22
N LYS A 191 29.61 -22.18 -5.18
CA LYS A 191 28.70 -23.34 -5.35
C LYS A 191 27.33 -22.97 -5.92
N GLN A 192 26.94 -21.69 -5.89
CA GLN A 192 25.61 -21.22 -6.31
C GLN A 192 25.60 -20.46 -7.65
N ARG A 193 26.65 -20.62 -8.47
CA ARG A 193 26.83 -19.89 -9.74
C ARG A 193 25.84 -20.19 -10.87
N ASN A 194 24.85 -21.05 -10.66
CA ASN A 194 23.69 -21.06 -11.54
C ASN A 194 22.87 -19.80 -11.24
N VAL A 195 23.13 -18.74 -12.02
CA VAL A 195 22.58 -17.38 -11.87
C VAL A 195 21.05 -17.37 -11.73
N SER A 196 20.36 -18.33 -12.35
CA SER A 196 18.91 -18.52 -12.21
C SER A 196 18.47 -18.96 -10.81
N SER A 197 19.31 -19.71 -10.08
CA SER A 197 19.01 -20.20 -8.73
C SER A 197 19.20 -19.12 -7.66
N TRP A 198 20.16 -18.22 -7.84
CA TRP A 198 20.48 -17.14 -6.89
C TRP A 198 19.33 -16.13 -6.76
N ILE A 199 18.74 -15.70 -7.88
CA ILE A 199 17.65 -14.71 -7.89
C ILE A 199 16.41 -15.25 -7.15
N THR A 200 16.16 -16.56 -7.24
CA THR A 200 15.07 -17.22 -6.49
C THR A 200 15.47 -17.61 -5.06
N ALA A 201 16.76 -17.86 -4.79
CA ALA A 201 17.26 -18.23 -3.47
C ALA A 201 17.30 -17.04 -2.49
N ASP A 202 17.51 -15.82 -3.00
CA ASP A 202 17.58 -14.61 -2.18
C ASP A 202 16.20 -14.02 -1.83
N VAL A 203 15.14 -14.45 -2.52
CA VAL A 203 13.78 -14.02 -2.19
C VAL A 203 13.21 -14.92 -1.10
N ILE A 204 13.13 -14.39 0.12
CA ILE A 204 12.52 -15.10 1.24
C ILE A 204 11.01 -15.28 0.97
N PRO A 205 10.50 -16.51 0.83
CA PRO A 205 9.10 -16.74 0.53
C PRO A 205 8.21 -16.28 1.69
N ARG A 206 6.93 -16.01 1.40
CA ARG A 206 5.97 -15.45 2.37
C ARG A 206 5.91 -16.24 3.68
N HIS A 207 5.72 -17.56 3.60
CA HIS A 207 5.62 -18.42 4.79
C HIS A 207 6.89 -18.35 5.66
N ARG A 208 8.09 -18.32 5.04
CA ARG A 208 9.36 -18.18 5.78
C ARG A 208 9.46 -16.84 6.51
N ARG A 209 8.94 -15.75 5.91
CA ARG A 209 8.90 -14.43 6.57
C ARG A 209 7.95 -14.42 7.75
N GLU A 210 6.79 -15.07 7.63
CA GLU A 210 5.83 -15.24 8.73
C GLU A 210 6.47 -16.07 9.86
N ASP A 211 7.11 -17.19 9.55
CA ASP A 211 7.82 -18.03 10.53
C ASP A 211 8.92 -17.26 11.27
N ILE A 212 9.69 -16.44 10.55
CA ILE A 212 10.73 -15.56 11.10
C ILE A 212 10.14 -14.62 12.14
N LEU A 213 9.04 -13.95 11.79
CA LEU A 213 8.42 -12.95 12.67
C LEU A 213 7.72 -13.61 13.87
N LEU A 214 7.10 -14.77 13.68
CA LEU A 214 6.52 -15.54 14.79
C LEU A 214 7.60 -16.00 15.77
N LYS A 215 8.76 -16.46 15.27
CA LYS A 215 9.92 -16.81 16.12
C LYS A 215 10.53 -15.61 16.83
N ALA A 216 10.45 -14.42 16.22
CA ALA A 216 10.85 -13.17 16.85
C ALA A 216 9.83 -12.66 17.89
N GLY A 217 8.70 -13.35 18.09
CA GLY A 217 7.72 -13.03 19.13
C GLY A 217 6.57 -12.12 18.68
N TYR A 218 6.45 -11.83 17.37
CA TYR A 218 5.31 -11.07 16.86
C TYR A 218 4.04 -11.92 16.82
N THR A 219 2.89 -11.31 17.10
CA THR A 219 1.60 -11.98 16.98
C THR A 219 1.11 -12.00 15.53
N GLN A 220 0.27 -12.97 15.17
CA GLN A 220 -0.36 -13.01 13.85
C GLN A 220 -1.16 -11.74 13.54
N SER A 221 -1.80 -11.13 14.54
CA SER A 221 -2.53 -9.87 14.39
C SER A 221 -1.62 -8.69 14.03
N GLN A 222 -0.43 -8.59 14.63
CA GLN A 222 0.57 -7.57 14.29
C GLN A 222 1.09 -7.76 12.87
N ILE A 223 1.37 -9.01 12.50
CA ILE A 223 1.79 -9.40 11.14
C ILE A 223 0.73 -8.96 10.13
N ALA A 224 -0.54 -9.33 10.34
CA ALA A 224 -1.65 -8.96 9.47
C ALA A 224 -1.80 -7.43 9.35
N ALA A 225 -1.69 -6.69 10.47
CA ALA A 225 -1.74 -5.24 10.46
C ALA A 225 -0.60 -4.61 9.63
N ALA A 226 0.62 -5.15 9.68
CA ALA A 226 1.72 -4.70 8.82
C ALA A 226 1.47 -5.01 7.33
N VAL A 227 0.93 -6.18 7.00
CA VAL A 227 0.54 -6.52 5.63
C VAL A 227 -0.45 -5.50 5.07
N ARG A 228 -1.49 -5.15 5.84
CA ARG A 228 -2.48 -4.13 5.44
C ARG A 228 -1.85 -2.75 5.23
N ARG A 229 -0.97 -2.31 6.15
CA ARG A 229 -0.24 -1.03 6.01
C ARG A 229 0.61 -1.01 4.73
N ASN A 230 1.27 -2.12 4.43
CA ASN A 230 2.10 -2.25 3.24
C ASN A 230 1.27 -2.20 1.96
N ARG A 231 0.15 -2.95 1.90
CA ARG A 231 -0.80 -2.89 0.77
C ARG A 231 -1.33 -1.47 0.54
N LYS A 232 -1.64 -0.74 1.62
CA LYS A 232 -2.04 0.67 1.53
C LYS A 232 -0.93 1.54 0.93
N ALA A 233 0.32 1.36 1.34
CA ALA A 233 1.46 2.10 0.77
C ALA A 233 1.68 1.79 -0.72
N HIS A 234 1.54 0.52 -1.12
CA HIS A 234 1.55 0.11 -2.53
C HIS A 234 0.46 0.81 -3.34
N HIS A 235 -0.75 0.81 -2.81
CA HIS A 235 -1.88 1.45 -3.46
C HIS A 235 -1.64 2.95 -3.66
N GLN A 236 -1.19 3.66 -2.62
CA GLN A 236 -0.83 5.07 -2.71
C GLN A 236 0.26 5.33 -3.76
N ARG A 237 1.29 4.48 -3.86
CA ARG A 237 2.33 4.60 -4.89
C ARG A 237 1.80 4.36 -6.31
N ARG A 238 0.87 3.41 -6.48
CA ARG A 238 0.22 3.21 -7.78
C ARG A 238 -0.57 4.45 -8.17
N GLN A 239 -1.32 5.03 -7.23
CA GLN A 239 -2.05 6.28 -7.44
C GLN A 239 -1.13 7.45 -7.80
N THR A 240 0.01 7.62 -7.13
CA THR A 240 0.96 8.70 -7.50
C THR A 240 1.50 8.52 -8.91
N VAL A 241 1.82 7.29 -9.33
CA VAL A 241 2.27 7.01 -10.70
C VAL A 241 1.18 7.32 -11.73
N VAL A 242 -0.08 7.03 -11.43
CA VAL A 242 -1.22 7.38 -12.28
C VAL A 242 -1.39 8.91 -12.34
N ASN A 243 -1.34 9.59 -11.19
CA ASN A 243 -1.48 11.04 -11.10
C ASN A 243 -0.35 11.80 -11.80
N LEU A 244 0.87 11.25 -11.81
CA LEU A 244 2.01 11.83 -12.55
C LEU A 244 1.75 11.91 -14.06
N LYS A 245 0.98 10.97 -14.63
CA LYS A 245 0.59 11.05 -16.05
C LYS A 245 -0.47 12.13 -16.27
N ALA A 246 -1.41 12.27 -15.34
CA ALA A 246 -2.42 13.32 -15.37
C ALA A 246 -1.80 14.72 -15.24
N SER A 247 -0.77 14.88 -14.40
CA SER A 247 -0.08 16.16 -14.20
C SER A 247 0.51 16.75 -15.50
N LYS A 248 1.05 15.91 -16.40
CA LYS A 248 1.49 16.38 -17.73
C LYS A 248 0.32 16.86 -18.61
N MET A 249 -0.83 16.21 -18.53
CA MET A 249 -2.03 16.66 -19.23
C MET A 249 -2.58 17.95 -18.62
N GLU A 250 -2.60 18.06 -17.29
CA GLU A 250 -2.98 19.29 -16.59
C GLU A 250 -2.10 20.47 -17.01
N GLU A 251 -0.77 20.30 -17.09
CA GLU A 251 0.15 21.35 -17.56
C GLU A 251 -0.14 21.79 -19.01
N ILE A 252 -0.43 20.83 -19.91
CA ILE A 252 -0.79 21.14 -21.31
C ILE A 252 -2.14 21.88 -21.37
N VAL A 253 -3.12 21.43 -20.59
CA VAL A 253 -4.45 22.03 -20.50
C VAL A 253 -4.34 23.45 -19.94
N GLU A 254 -3.62 23.67 -18.85
CA GLU A 254 -3.38 25.00 -18.29
C GLU A 254 -2.69 25.93 -19.30
N GLY A 255 -1.67 25.43 -20.01
CA GLY A 255 -0.99 26.19 -21.07
C GLY A 255 -1.91 26.56 -22.24
N PHE A 256 -2.80 25.65 -22.65
CA PHE A 256 -3.70 25.85 -23.78
C PHE A 256 -4.90 26.74 -23.43
N PHE A 257 -5.55 26.48 -22.29
CA PHE A 257 -6.72 27.24 -21.83
C PHE A 257 -6.32 28.60 -21.26
N GLY A 258 -5.24 28.71 -20.49
CA GLY A 258 -4.77 29.97 -19.93
C GLY A 258 -4.39 31.02 -20.98
N ARG A 259 -3.85 30.59 -22.13
CA ARG A 259 -3.50 31.49 -23.25
C ARG A 259 -4.69 31.84 -24.14
N ASN A 260 -5.61 30.91 -24.36
CA ASN A 260 -6.76 31.13 -25.25
C ASN A 260 -7.96 31.79 -24.57
N MET A 261 -8.18 31.60 -23.26
CA MET A 261 -9.29 32.24 -22.54
C MET A 261 -9.16 33.77 -22.52
N LYS A 262 -7.94 34.32 -22.44
CA LYS A 262 -7.73 35.78 -22.54
C LYS A 262 -8.18 36.33 -23.90
N ARG A 263 -7.99 35.57 -24.99
CA ARG A 263 -8.47 35.95 -26.33
C ARG A 263 -9.99 35.80 -26.48
N PHE A 264 -10.58 34.76 -25.89
CA PHE A 264 -12.02 34.53 -25.95
C PHE A 264 -12.81 35.56 -25.14
N SER A 265 -12.32 35.90 -23.93
CA SER A 265 -12.84 36.98 -23.09
C SER A 265 -12.81 38.34 -23.81
N TRP A 266 -11.73 38.65 -24.53
CA TRP A 266 -11.63 39.90 -25.31
C TRP A 266 -12.61 39.94 -26.48
N MET A 267 -12.89 38.80 -27.12
CA MET A 267 -13.88 38.71 -28.20
C MET A 267 -15.32 38.90 -27.73
N HIS A 268 -15.69 38.45 -26.51
CA HIS A 268 -17.05 38.63 -26.00
C HIS A 268 -17.33 40.04 -25.45
N ARG A 269 -16.29 40.82 -25.13
CA ARG A 269 -16.48 42.19 -24.60
C ARG A 269 -16.82 43.23 -25.69
N LYS A 270 -16.52 42.96 -26.96
CA LYS A 270 -16.76 43.90 -28.07
C LYS A 270 -18.20 43.96 -28.61
N ASN A 271 -19.06 43.02 -28.22
CA ASN A 271 -20.44 42.97 -28.72
C ASN A 271 -21.46 43.62 -27.77
N LYS A 272 -21.03 44.25 -26.67
CA LYS A 272 -21.94 44.83 -25.65
C LYS A 272 -22.06 46.36 -25.68
N THR A 273 -21.39 47.04 -26.60
CA THR A 273 -21.37 48.51 -26.70
C THR A 273 -22.01 49.05 -27.99
N GLY A 274 -22.81 48.25 -28.70
CA GLY A 274 -23.35 48.61 -30.02
C GLY A 274 -24.78 49.19 -30.06
N ASP A 275 -25.65 48.88 -29.10
CA ASP A 275 -27.10 49.11 -29.27
C ASP A 275 -27.69 50.08 -28.24
N ASN A 276 -27.22 51.33 -28.24
CA ASN A 276 -27.92 52.46 -27.60
C ASN A 276 -27.58 53.74 -28.38
N VAL A 277 -28.16 53.87 -29.59
CA VAL A 277 -28.31 55.15 -30.30
C VAL A 277 -29.72 55.17 -30.89
#